data_AF-A0A072N8W2-F1
#
_entry.id   AF-A0A072N8W2-F1
#
_cell.length_a   1.000
_cell.length_b   1.000
_cell.length_c   1.000
_cell.angle_alpha   90.00
_cell.angle_beta   90.00
_cell.angle_gamma   90.00
#
_symmetry.space_group_name_H-M   'P 1'
#
loop_
_entity.id
_entity.type
_entity.pdbx_description
1 polymer ?
#
loop_
_entity_poly.entity_id
_entity_poly.type
_entity_poly.pdbx_seq_one_letter_code
_entity_poly.pdbx_strand_id
1 'polypeptide(L)' 'MKTPEDALSLWLAQQARQLGLHTADMEDADPAAVTSFARLVLEELAARGLIAGACAIGCWSQPRSARH' A
#
# COMPACT_ATOMS: atom_id res chain seq x y z
N MET A 1 -7.19 -15.77 -14.75
CA MET A 1 -6.64 -14.40 -14.81
C MET A 1 -6.67 -13.85 -13.39
N LYS A 2 -5.52 -13.50 -12.81
CA LYS A 2 -5.44 -13.02 -11.43
C LYS A 2 -5.79 -11.54 -11.40
N THR A 3 -6.73 -11.11 -10.56
CA THR A 3 -7.15 -9.70 -10.54
C THR A 3 -6.08 -8.83 -9.87
N PRO A 4 -6.06 -7.51 -10.13
CA PRO A 4 -5.18 -6.60 -9.38
C PRO A 4 -5.48 -6.58 -7.87
N GLU A 5 -6.69 -6.94 -7.43
CA GLU A 5 -6.96 -7.16 -5.99
C GLU A 5 -6.26 -8.41 -5.46
N ASP A 6 -6.27 -9.52 -6.22
CA ASP A 6 -5.58 -10.75 -5.83
C ASP A 6 -4.06 -10.55 -5.71
N ALA A 7 -3.48 -9.72 -6.58
CA ALA A 7 -2.06 -9.38 -6.53
C ALA A 7 -1.72 -8.58 -5.26
N LEU A 8 -2.51 -7.55 -4.93
CA LEU A 8 -2.34 -6.78 -3.70
C LEU A 8 -2.52 -7.66 -2.46
N SER A 9 -3.54 -8.51 -2.45
CA SER A 9 -3.84 -9.37 -1.31
C SER A 9 -2.67 -10.32 -1.00
N LEU A 10 -2.04 -10.89 -2.04
CA LEU A 10 -0.87 -11.74 -1.88
C LEU A 10 0.38 -10.97 -1.45
N TRP A 11 0.57 -9.75 -1.96
CA TRP A 11 1.67 -8.89 -1.53
C TRP A 11 1.51 -8.49 -0.05
N LEU A 12 0.32 -8.07 0.38
CA LEU A 12 0.02 -7.76 1.78
C LEU A 12 0.22 -8.98 2.69
N ALA A 13 -0.22 -10.16 2.27
CA ALA A 13 0.03 -11.39 3.01
C ALA A 13 1.54 -11.69 3.16
N GLN A 14 2.34 -11.39 2.14
CA GLN A 14 3.79 -11.52 2.22
C GLN A 14 4.41 -10.50 3.19
N GLN A 15 3.96 -9.25 3.17
CA GLN A 15 4.42 -8.21 4.10
C GLN A 15 4.09 -8.57 5.56
N ALA A 16 2.87 -9.05 5.83
CA ALA A 16 2.47 -9.49 7.17
C ALA A 16 3.40 -10.61 7.69
N ARG A 17 3.71 -11.60 6.85
CA ARG A 17 4.64 -12.69 7.21
C ARG A 17 6.06 -12.20 7.48
N GLN A 18 6.56 -11.25 6.68
CA GLN A 18 7.89 -10.66 6.90
C GLN A 18 7.97 -9.90 8.22
N LEU A 19 6.86 -9.32 8.66
CA LEU A 19 6.73 -8.63 9.95
C LEU A 19 6.39 -9.58 11.12
N GLY A 20 6.31 -10.90 10.88
CA GLY A 20 5.94 -11.88 11.91
C GLY A 20 4.50 -11.76 12.40
N LEU A 21 3.62 -11.11 11.63
CA LEU A 21 2.23 -10.90 12.02
C LEU A 21 1.37 -12.12 11.65
N HIS A 22 0.77 -12.71 12.67
CA HIS A 22 -0.15 -13.83 12.56
C HIS A 22 -1.45 -13.52 13.30
N THR A 23 -2.58 -13.89 12.71
CA THR A 23 -3.91 -13.65 13.31
C THR A 23 -4.10 -14.37 14.64
N ALA A 24 -3.36 -15.46 14.89
CA ALA A 24 -3.44 -16.24 16.11
C ALA A 24 -2.83 -15.54 17.32
N ASP A 25 -1.83 -14.67 17.10
CA ASP A 25 -0.98 -14.13 18.15
C ASP A 25 -1.03 -12.59 18.19
N MET A 26 -2.19 -12.01 17.84
CA MET A 26 -2.28 -10.55 17.68
C MET A 26 -2.19 -9.78 19.00
N GLU A 27 -2.58 -10.39 20.11
CA GLU A 27 -2.49 -9.77 21.43
C GLU A 27 -1.03 -9.61 21.89
N ASP A 28 -0.15 -10.51 21.45
CA ASP A 28 1.28 -10.54 21.79
C ASP A 28 2.19 -9.95 20.69
N ALA A 29 1.61 -9.53 19.56
CA ALA A 29 2.37 -9.01 18.43
C ALA A 29 3.07 -7.69 18.77
N ASP A 30 4.27 -7.51 18.23
CA ASP A 30 5.01 -6.25 18.38
C ASP A 30 4.18 -5.06 17.85
N PRO A 31 3.83 -4.07 18.69
CA PRO A 31 3.06 -2.91 18.27
C PRO A 31 3.72 -2.12 17.14
N ALA A 32 5.06 -2.12 17.07
CA ALA A 32 5.80 -1.47 15.99
C ALA A 32 5.60 -2.20 14.65
N ALA A 33 5.57 -3.53 14.66
CA ALA A 33 5.28 -4.34 13.47
C ALA A 33 3.84 -4.12 12.99
N VAL A 34 2.86 -4.09 13.90
CA VAL A 34 1.45 -3.80 13.58
C VAL A 34 1.30 -2.41 12.97
N THR A 35 1.94 -1.41 13.57
CA THR A 35 1.91 -0.03 13.06
C THR A 35 2.56 0.06 11.68
N SER A 36 3.67 -0.63 11.47
CA SER A 36 4.36 -0.68 10.17
C SER A 36 3.47 -1.31 9.09
N PHE A 37 2.79 -2.40 9.41
CA PHE A 37 1.85 -3.05 8.48
C PHE A 37 0.64 -2.16 8.18
N ALA A 38 0.05 -1.53 9.20
CA ALA A 38 -1.06 -0.60 9.02
C ALA A 38 -0.66 0.58 8.11
N ARG A 39 0.56 1.11 8.25
CA ARG A 39 1.07 2.16 7.37
C ARG A 39 1.13 1.69 5.91
N LEU A 40 1.66 0.49 5.64
CA LEU A 40 1.70 -0.08 4.28
C LEU A 40 0.30 -0.20 3.68
N VAL A 41 -0.69 -0.69 4.44
CA VAL A 41 -2.07 -0.81 3.98
C VAL A 41 -2.65 0.56 3.64
N LEU A 42 -2.46 1.56 4.50
CA LEU A 42 -2.95 2.91 4.27
C LEU A 42 -2.30 3.57 3.05
N GLU A 43 -0.99 3.37 2.84
CA GLU A 43 -0.28 3.84 1.65
C GLU A 43 -0.84 3.23 0.36
N GLU A 44 -1.11 1.92 0.33
CA GLU A 44 -1.70 1.25 -0.83
C GLU A 44 -3.14 1.69 -1.09
N LEU A 45 -3.96 1.85 -0.04
CA LEU A 45 -5.32 2.37 -0.18
C LEU A 45 -5.33 3.80 -0.72
N ALA A 46 -4.40 4.64 -0.26
CA ALA A 46 -4.22 6.00 -0.75
C ALA A 46 -3.75 6.02 -2.22
N ALA A 47 -2.77 5.19 -2.58
CA ALA A 47 -2.26 5.09 -3.96
C ALA A 47 -3.33 4.66 -4.97
N ARG A 48 -4.31 3.86 -4.52
CA ARG A 48 -5.47 3.41 -5.30
C ARG A 48 -6.64 4.41 -5.29
N GLY A 49 -6.51 5.52 -4.56
CA GLY A 49 -7.55 6.55 -4.44
C GLY A 49 -8.76 6.12 -3.61
N LEU A 50 -8.64 5.06 -2.80
CA LEU A 50 -9.72 4.56 -1.95
C LEU A 50 -9.88 5.35 -0.65
N ILE A 51 -8.80 6.02 -0.21
CA ILE A 51 -8.81 6.93 0.93
C ILE A 51 -8.02 8.20 0.59
N ALA A 52 -8.21 9.25 1.39
CA ALA A 52 -7.41 10.46 1.28
C ALA A 52 -5.94 10.15 1.56
N GLY A 53 -5.10 10.36 0.55
CA GLY A 53 -3.65 10.23 0.64
C GLY A 53 -2.96 11.58 0.57
N ALA A 54 -1.76 11.66 1.15
CA ALA A 54 -0.83 12.76 0.89
C ALA A 54 -0.22 12.62 -0.52
N CYS A 55 -1.05 12.59 -1.55
CA CYS A 55 -0.58 12.66 -2.92
C CYS A 55 -0.54 14.15 -3.30
N ALA A 56 0.60 14.79 -3.04
CA ALA A 56 0.94 15.97 -3.80
C ALA A 56 1.15 15.48 -5.24
N ILE A 57 0.11 15.59 -6.07
CA ILE A 57 0.23 15.38 -7.50
C ILE A 57 1.16 16.48 -8.02
N GLY A 58 2.47 16.22 -8.00
CA GLY A 58 3.38 16.90 -8.89
C GLY A 58 2.86 16.65 -10.29
N CYS A 59 2.43 17.70 -10.96
CA CYS A 59 1.84 17.64 -12.29
C CYS A 59 2.89 17.05 -13.27
N TRP A 60 2.85 15.73 -13.50
CA TRP A 60 3.77 15.03 -14.40
C TRP A 60 3.44 15.22 -15.89
N SER A 61 2.45 16.06 -16.21
CA SER A 61 2.16 16.47 -17.58
C SER A 61 3.22 17.45 -18.07
N GLN A 62 4.28 16.92 -18.68
CA GLN A 62 5.16 17.71 -19.52
C GLN A 62 4.34 18.19 -20.74
N PRO A 63 4.34 19.49 -21.07
CA PRO A 63 3.72 19.98 -22.30
C PRO A 63 4.36 19.24 -23.49
N ARG A 64 3.55 18.70 -24.40
CA ARG A 64 4.09 18.26 -25.69
C ARG A 64 4.71 19.50 -26.34
N SER A 65 6.00 19.47 -26.64
CA SER A 65 6.65 20.53 -27.39
C SER A 65 5.90 20.72 -28.71
N ALA A 66 5.13 21.81 -28.80
CA ALA A 66 4.48 22.23 -30.03
C ALA A 66 5.58 22.69 -30.98
N ARG A 67 6.11 21.76 -31.77
CA ARG A 67 6.92 22.10 -32.94
C ARG A 67 6.03 21.92 -34.16
N HIS A 68 5.61 23.08 -34.66
CA HIS A 68 4.85 23.30 -35.88
C HIS A 68 5.70 23.09 -37.12
#